data_AF-H2BVB9-F1
#
_entry.id   AF-H2BVB9-F1
#
_cell.length_a   1.000
_cell.length_b   1.000
_cell.length_c   1.000
_cell.angle_alpha   90.00
_cell.angle_beta   90.00
_cell.angle_gamma   90.00
#
_symmetry.space_group_name_H-M   'P 1'
#
loop_
_entity.id
_entity.type
_entity.pdbx_description
1 polymer ?
#
loop_
_entity_poly.entity_id
_entity_poly.type
_entity_poly.pdbx_seq_one_letter_code
_entity_poly.pdbx_strand_id
1 'polypeptide(L)'
;MATIPTPTVHSYIEINHGKFAEVKHYELKEVTNGNPILSNLINVSKNRNFARSNPDYWLKIREGKKWINPALTGLFKTSTPLIYYGDHNDKKNLIIVRFSANAEEVIIYYFKDYYTRDLKPLIGATVR
;
A
#
# COMPACT_ATOMS: atom_id res chain seq x y z
N MET A 1 -10.48 16.44 -19.06
CA MET A 1 -10.07 15.19 -18.38
C MET A 1 -9.12 15.59 -17.26
N ALA A 2 -9.34 15.15 -16.02
CA ALA A 2 -8.40 15.43 -14.95
C ALA A 2 -7.09 14.69 -15.22
N THR A 3 -5.98 15.40 -15.28
CA THR A 3 -4.65 14.82 -15.45
C THR A 3 -4.34 13.93 -14.24
N ILE A 4 -3.93 12.69 -14.48
CA ILE A 4 -3.48 11.79 -13.40
C ILE A 4 -2.19 12.38 -12.82
N PRO A 5 -2.13 12.67 -11.50
CA PRO A 5 -0.93 13.21 -10.91
C PRO A 5 0.16 12.14 -10.80
N THR A 6 1.41 12.57 -10.83
CA THR A 6 2.57 11.70 -10.58
C THR A 6 2.55 11.25 -9.12
N PRO A 7 2.53 9.94 -8.82
CA PRO A 7 2.56 9.46 -7.44
C PRO A 7 3.96 9.57 -6.85
N THR A 8 4.04 9.74 -5.54
CA THR A 8 5.26 9.40 -4.79
C THR A 8 5.34 7.88 -4.66
N VAL A 9 6.48 7.30 -4.99
CA VAL A 9 6.66 5.85 -5.04
C VAL A 9 7.57 5.40 -3.92
N HIS A 10 7.10 4.47 -3.10
CA HIS A 10 7.85 3.86 -2.00
C HIS A 10 8.12 2.39 -2.32
N SER A 11 9.40 2.02 -2.40
CA SER A 11 9.81 0.62 -2.58
C SER A 11 10.25 0.06 -1.23
N TYR A 12 9.70 -1.10 -0.87
CA TYR A 12 9.94 -1.78 0.40
C TYR A 12 10.42 -3.21 0.19
N ILE A 13 11.27 -3.71 1.09
CA ILE A 13 11.72 -5.11 1.13
C ILE A 13 11.27 -5.75 2.44
N GLU A 14 10.82 -7.01 2.37
CA GLU A 14 10.40 -7.79 3.52
C GLU A 14 11.57 -7.99 4.49
N ILE A 15 11.26 -7.90 5.78
CA ILE A 15 12.21 -8.14 6.87
C ILE A 15 11.62 -9.19 7.83
N ASN A 16 12.50 -9.89 8.54
CA ASN A 16 12.12 -10.99 9.44
C ASN A 16 11.34 -12.11 8.73
N HIS A 17 11.82 -12.55 7.56
CA HIS A 17 11.21 -13.64 6.79
C HIS A 17 10.88 -14.85 7.67
N GLY A 18 9.66 -15.38 7.55
CA GLY A 18 9.19 -16.55 8.28
C GLY A 18 8.93 -16.35 9.78
N LYS A 19 9.23 -15.18 10.36
CA LYS A 19 9.02 -14.92 11.80
C LYS A 19 7.54 -14.80 12.19
N PHE A 20 6.70 -14.34 11.27
CA PHE A 20 5.29 -14.02 11.52
C PHE A 20 4.41 -14.72 10.49
N ALA A 21 3.43 -15.51 10.95
CA ALA A 21 2.60 -16.34 10.06
C ALA A 21 1.57 -15.53 9.24
N GLU A 22 1.03 -14.45 9.82
CA GLU A 22 -0.10 -13.71 9.25
C GLU A 22 0.24 -12.27 8.83
N VAL A 23 1.44 -11.81 9.20
CA VAL A 23 1.87 -10.41 9.01
C VAL A 23 3.25 -10.42 8.38
N LYS A 24 3.43 -9.66 7.30
CA LYS A 24 4.75 -9.37 6.75
C LYS A 24 5.17 -7.97 7.14
N HIS A 25 6.42 -7.81 7.57
CA HIS A 25 7.00 -6.52 7.88
C HIS A 25 7.93 -6.13 6.75
N TYR A 26 7.97 -4.84 6.42
CA TYR A 26 8.85 -4.36 5.37
C TYR A 26 9.57 -3.09 5.80
N GLU A 27 10.78 -2.92 5.27
CA GLU A 27 11.61 -1.75 5.44
C GLU A 27 11.75 -0.98 4.12
N LEU A 28 11.70 0.34 4.23
CA LEU A 28 11.78 1.26 3.11
C LEU A 28 13.18 1.22 2.51
N LYS A 29 13.26 0.87 1.23
CA LYS A 29 14.50 0.84 0.46
C LYS A 29 14.77 2.19 -0.21
N GLU A 30 13.75 2.73 -0.87
CA GLU A 30 13.87 3.96 -1.65
C GLU A 30 12.52 4.67 -1.78
N VAL A 31 12.61 5.98 -2.01
CA VAL A 31 11.47 6.82 -2.40
C VAL A 31 11.84 7.57 -3.66
N THR A 32 10.95 7.56 -4.64
CA THR A 32 11.09 8.35 -5.87
C THR A 32 9.87 9.26 -6.06
N ASN A 33 10.03 10.30 -6.87
CA ASN A 33 8.98 11.27 -7.20
C ASN A 33 8.38 11.99 -5.96
N GLY A 34 9.19 12.28 -4.94
CA GLY A 34 8.78 13.08 -3.80
C GLY A 34 9.57 12.78 -2.52
N ASN A 35 9.10 13.35 -1.42
CA ASN A 35 9.60 13.07 -0.08
C ASN A 35 8.88 11.85 0.53
N PRO A 36 9.50 11.13 1.48
CA PRO A 36 8.82 10.04 2.20
C PRO A 36 7.53 10.51 2.88
N ILE A 37 6.37 10.03 2.40
CA ILE A 37 5.05 10.27 3.00
C ILE A 37 4.69 9.16 4.00
N LEU A 38 5.01 7.92 3.64
CA LEU A 38 4.84 6.75 4.49
C LEU A 38 6.07 6.55 5.37
N SER A 39 5.91 5.85 6.50
CA SER A 39 7.04 5.61 7.38
C SER A 39 8.01 4.56 6.85
N ASN A 40 9.22 4.54 7.42
CA ASN A 40 10.29 3.62 7.03
C ASN A 40 9.93 2.15 7.25
N LEU A 41 9.00 1.86 8.15
CA LEU A 41 8.55 0.51 8.46
C LEU A 41 7.05 0.41 8.26
N ILE A 42 6.65 -0.53 7.42
CA ILE A 42 5.26 -0.89 7.22
C ILE A 42 5.01 -2.34 7.61
N ASN A 43 3.76 -2.67 7.89
CA ASN A 43 3.33 -4.06 7.88
C ASN A 43 2.08 -4.25 7.05
N VAL A 44 1.99 -5.44 6.47
CA VAL A 44 0.82 -5.90 5.73
C VAL A 44 0.34 -7.19 6.41
N SER A 45 -0.88 -7.18 6.91
CA SER A 45 -1.50 -8.35 7.56
C SER A 45 -2.72 -8.83 6.80
N LYS A 46 -2.93 -10.15 6.74
CA LYS A 46 -4.17 -10.73 6.19
C LYS A 46 -5.39 -10.26 6.99
N ASN A 47 -6.49 -9.98 6.31
CA ASN A 47 -7.74 -9.66 6.99
C ASN A 47 -8.31 -10.89 7.73
N ARG A 48 -8.81 -10.67 8.94
CA ARG A 48 -9.42 -11.69 9.82
C ARG A 48 -10.93 -11.51 9.98
N ASN A 49 -11.56 -10.76 9.07
CA ASN A 49 -13.02 -10.55 8.98
C ASN A 49 -13.65 -9.88 10.21
N PHE A 50 -12.89 -9.08 10.96
CA PHE A 50 -13.42 -8.29 12.07
C PHE A 50 -14.13 -7.00 11.62
N ALA A 51 -13.71 -6.41 10.49
CA ALA A 51 -14.28 -5.18 9.97
C ALA A 51 -15.30 -5.46 8.86
N ARG A 52 -16.38 -4.67 8.82
CA ARG A 52 -17.43 -4.76 7.79
C ARG A 52 -16.94 -4.45 6.37
N SER A 53 -15.85 -3.68 6.24
CA SER A 53 -15.28 -3.31 4.94
C SER A 53 -14.66 -4.48 4.19
N ASN A 54 -14.26 -5.55 4.90
CA ASN A 54 -13.76 -6.81 4.33
C ASN A 54 -12.65 -6.68 3.26
N PRO A 55 -11.53 -5.97 3.53
CA PRO A 55 -10.39 -5.95 2.62
C PRO A 55 -9.67 -7.31 2.59
N ASP A 56 -8.76 -7.52 1.64
CA ASP A 56 -7.90 -8.72 1.60
C ASP A 56 -6.75 -8.59 2.61
N TYR A 57 -6.18 -7.39 2.73
CA TYR A 57 -5.09 -7.07 3.65
C TYR A 57 -5.31 -5.75 4.38
N TRP A 58 -4.53 -5.54 5.43
CA TRP A 58 -4.43 -4.26 6.14
C TRP A 58 -3.02 -3.73 6.04
N LEU A 59 -2.88 -2.47 5.64
CA LEU A 59 -1.60 -1.76 5.61
C LEU A 59 -1.48 -0.90 6.87
N LYS A 60 -0.40 -1.07 7.64
CA LYS A 60 -0.07 -0.22 8.79
C LYS A 60 1.29 0.42 8.61
N ILE A 61 1.40 1.64 9.13
CA ILE A 61 2.66 2.35 9.28
C ILE A 61 3.13 2.30 10.74
N ARG A 62 4.42 2.44 10.96
CA ARG A 62 5.02 2.60 12.29
C ARG A 62 5.31 4.07 12.59
N GLU A 63 4.96 4.53 13.79
CA GLU A 63 5.44 5.80 14.35
C GLU A 63 6.23 5.56 15.63
N GLY A 64 7.48 6.04 15.64
CA GLY A 64 8.43 5.72 16.70
C GLY A 64 8.55 4.21 16.90
N LYS A 65 8.20 3.73 18.11
CA LYS A 65 8.29 2.30 18.47
C LYS A 65 7.00 1.52 18.23
N LYS A 66 5.89 2.18 17.87
CA LYS A 66 4.54 1.58 17.85
C LYS A 66 3.97 1.49 16.43
N TRP A 67 3.21 0.42 16.17
CA TRP A 67 2.37 0.32 14.97
C TRP A 67 1.08 1.11 15.19
N ILE A 68 0.71 1.94 14.21
CA ILE A 68 -0.47 2.79 14.32
C ILE A 68 -1.76 1.95 14.22
N ASN A 69 -2.70 2.27 15.10
CA ASN A 69 -4.08 1.77 15.07
C ASN A 69 -5.03 2.98 15.09
N PRO A 70 -6.07 3.02 14.23
CA PRO A 70 -6.41 2.02 13.23
C PRO A 70 -5.34 1.88 12.13
N ALA A 71 -5.44 0.82 11.33
CA ALA A 71 -4.56 0.63 10.17
C ALA A 71 -4.65 1.86 9.23
N LEU A 72 -3.59 2.12 8.47
CA LEU A 72 -3.55 3.24 7.51
C LEU A 72 -4.69 3.12 6.49
N THR A 73 -4.87 1.90 5.97
CA THR A 73 -5.94 1.57 5.03
C THR A 73 -6.15 0.06 4.93
N GLY A 74 -7.32 -0.35 4.45
CA GLY A 74 -7.58 -1.70 3.95
C GLY A 74 -7.19 -1.79 2.47
N LEU A 75 -6.57 -2.90 2.07
CA LEU A 75 -6.17 -3.17 0.69
C LEU A 75 -7.17 -4.11 0.02
N PHE A 76 -7.76 -3.65 -1.07
CA PHE A 76 -8.73 -4.36 -1.88
C PHE A 76 -8.10 -4.81 -3.19
N LYS A 77 -8.37 -6.05 -3.61
CA LYS A 77 -7.91 -6.55 -4.91
C LYS A 77 -8.38 -5.67 -6.08
N THR A 78 -7.52 -5.53 -7.07
CA THR A 78 -7.91 -5.06 -8.39
C THR A 78 -8.19 -6.25 -9.32
N SER A 79 -8.55 -5.98 -10.58
CA SER A 79 -8.63 -7.02 -11.61
C SER A 79 -7.26 -7.57 -12.03
N THR A 80 -6.17 -6.93 -11.61
CA THR A 80 -4.81 -7.34 -11.96
C THR A 80 -4.17 -8.06 -10.78
N PRO A 81 -3.63 -9.28 -10.96
CA PRO A 81 -2.98 -10.03 -9.89
C PRO A 81 -1.88 -9.21 -9.22
N LEU A 82 -1.71 -9.42 -7.90
CA LEU A 82 -0.68 -8.78 -7.08
C LEU A 82 -0.81 -7.25 -6.94
N ILE A 83 -1.84 -6.64 -7.53
CA ILE A 83 -2.13 -5.21 -7.42
C ILE A 83 -3.40 -4.99 -6.62
N TYR A 84 -3.25 -4.20 -5.58
CA TYR A 84 -4.28 -3.83 -4.63
C TYR A 84 -4.39 -2.31 -4.56
N TYR A 85 -5.50 -1.83 -4.01
CA TYR A 85 -5.69 -0.42 -3.76
C TYR A 85 -6.32 -0.18 -2.40
N GLY A 86 -6.08 1.00 -1.86
CA GLY A 86 -6.72 1.52 -0.67
C GLY A 86 -6.82 3.03 -0.76
N ASP A 87 -7.48 3.64 0.22
CA ASP A 87 -7.58 5.08 0.34
C ASP A 87 -7.04 5.56 1.69
N HIS A 88 -6.63 6.81 1.74
CA HIS A 88 -6.20 7.45 2.98
C HIS A 88 -6.82 8.83 3.13
N ASN A 89 -7.24 9.15 4.36
CA ASN A 89 -7.91 10.39 4.73
C ASN A 89 -9.23 10.59 3.95
N ASP A 90 -10.19 9.68 4.16
CA ASP A 90 -11.54 9.71 3.57
C ASP A 90 -11.56 9.88 2.05
N LYS A 91 -10.85 9.01 1.32
CA LYS A 91 -10.71 9.09 -0.15
C LYS A 91 -10.13 10.41 -0.68
N LYS A 92 -9.38 11.12 0.15
CA LYS A 92 -8.56 12.25 -0.31
C LYS A 92 -7.32 11.79 -1.08
N ASN A 93 -6.72 10.68 -0.66
CA ASN A 93 -5.53 10.12 -1.29
C ASN A 93 -5.81 8.69 -1.76
N LEU A 94 -5.25 8.33 -2.89
CA LEU A 94 -5.28 6.97 -3.43
C LEU A 94 -3.93 6.29 -3.22
N ILE A 95 -3.99 5.05 -2.76
CA ILE A 95 -2.84 4.18 -2.57
C ILE A 95 -3.00 2.98 -3.50
N ILE A 96 -2.03 2.75 -4.38
CA ILE A 96 -1.91 1.51 -5.16
C ILE A 96 -0.72 0.73 -4.62
N VAL A 97 -0.93 -0.55 -4.33
CA VAL A 97 0.09 -1.44 -3.78
C VAL A 97 0.34 -2.57 -4.77
N ARG A 98 1.59 -2.76 -5.16
CA ARG A 98 2.03 -3.88 -6.00
C ARG A 98 2.96 -4.77 -5.18
N PHE A 99 2.61 -6.05 -5.05
CA PHE A 99 3.47 -7.07 -4.48
C PHE A 99 4.31 -7.74 -5.56
N SER A 100 5.53 -8.16 -5.23
CA SER A 100 6.24 -9.18 -6.01
C SER A 100 5.53 -10.54 -5.89
N ALA A 101 5.82 -11.49 -6.79
CA ALA A 101 5.18 -12.80 -6.80
C ALA A 101 5.37 -13.60 -5.49
N ASN A 102 6.52 -13.43 -4.83
CA ASN A 102 6.85 -14.01 -3.52
C ASN A 102 6.48 -13.08 -2.34
N ALA A 103 5.95 -11.89 -2.63
CA ALA A 103 5.66 -10.83 -1.67
C ALA A 103 6.87 -10.46 -0.78
N GLU A 104 8.09 -10.61 -1.28
CA GLU A 104 9.31 -10.10 -0.64
C GLU A 104 9.53 -8.61 -0.93
N GLU A 105 8.95 -8.09 -2.02
CA GLU A 105 9.00 -6.68 -2.37
C GLU A 105 7.59 -6.10 -2.46
N VAL A 106 7.45 -4.86 -2.00
CA VAL A 106 6.22 -4.08 -2.09
C VAL A 106 6.53 -2.71 -2.65
N ILE A 107 5.86 -2.34 -3.72
CA ILE A 107 5.90 -0.99 -4.27
C ILE A 107 4.56 -0.32 -3.98
N ILE A 108 4.60 0.83 -3.31
CA ILE A 108 3.42 1.64 -3.01
C ILE A 108 3.49 2.92 -3.83
N TYR A 109 2.47 3.14 -4.65
CA TYR A 109 2.24 4.39 -5.37
C TYR A 109 1.22 5.21 -4.58
N TYR A 110 1.68 6.33 -4.02
CA TYR A 110 0.87 7.24 -3.24
C TYR A 110 0.48 8.47 -4.06
N PHE A 111 -0.79 8.55 -4.44
CA PHE A 111 -1.37 9.70 -5.14
C PHE A 111 -1.98 10.66 -4.12
N LYS A 112 -1.23 11.70 -3.79
CA LYS A 112 -1.66 12.73 -2.84
C LYS A 112 -2.75 13.62 -3.46
N ASP A 113 -3.77 13.95 -2.67
CA ASP A 113 -4.89 14.83 -3.05
C ASP A 113 -5.61 14.39 -4.34
N TYR A 114 -5.59 13.08 -4.62
CA TYR A 114 -6.20 12.48 -5.79
C TYR A 114 -6.81 11.13 -5.44
N TYR A 115 -8.06 10.93 -5.86
CA TYR A 115 -8.75 9.67 -5.76
C TYR A 115 -9.66 9.45 -6.96
N THR A 116 -9.70 8.22 -7.45
CA THR A 116 -10.57 7.78 -8.54
C THR A 116 -11.09 6.38 -8.25
N ARG A 117 -12.29 6.09 -8.75
CA ARG A 117 -12.83 4.72 -8.78
C ARG A 117 -12.40 3.95 -10.03
N ASP A 118 -12.05 4.66 -11.09
CA ASP A 118 -11.52 4.03 -12.30
C ASP A 118 -10.01 3.85 -12.17
N LEU A 119 -9.61 2.65 -11.76
CA LEU A 119 -8.21 2.29 -11.54
C LEU A 119 -7.51 1.82 -12.82
N LYS A 120 -8.25 1.52 -13.90
CA LYS A 120 -7.67 0.95 -15.14
C LYS A 120 -6.54 1.82 -15.71
N PRO A 121 -6.66 3.16 -15.77
CA PRO A 121 -5.59 4.00 -16.29
C PRO A 121 -4.31 3.96 -15.44
N LEU A 122 -4.46 3.77 -14.12
CA LEU A 122 -3.36 3.76 -13.17
C LEU A 122 -2.60 2.44 -13.21
N ILE A 123 -3.35 1.32 -13.25
CA ILE A 123 -2.75 -0.02 -13.27
C ILE A 123 -1.89 -0.22 -14.52
N GLY A 124 -2.34 0.25 -15.68
CA GLY A 124 -1.54 0.17 -16.92
C GLY A 124 -0.22 0.95 -16.86
N ALA A 125 -0.12 1.96 -15.99
CA ALA A 125 1.09 2.73 -15.77
C ALA A 125 2.01 2.11 -14.69
N THR A 126 1.46 1.41 -13.69
CA THR A 126 2.23 0.80 -12.58
C THR A 126 2.76 -0.62 -12.87
N VAL A 127 2.34 -1.22 -13.99
CA VAL A 127 2.78 -2.54 -14.47
C VAL A 127 3.97 -2.44 -15.44
N ARG A 128 4.34 -1.24 -15.88
CA ARG A 128 5.45 -1.00 -16.82
C ARG A 128 6.82 -1.00 -16.16
#